data_AF-A0A7V2PTS7-F1
#
_entry.id   AF-A0A7V2PTS7-F1
#
_cell.length_a   1.000
_cell.length_b   1.000
_cell.length_c   1.000
_cell.angle_alpha   90.00
_cell.angle_beta   90.00
_cell.angle_gamma   90.00
#
_symmetry.space_group_name_H-M   'P 1'
#
loop_
_entity.id
_entity.type
_entity.pdbx_description
1 polymer ?
#
loop_
_entity_poly.entity_id
_entity_poly.type
_entity_poly.pdbx_seq_one_letter_code
_entity_poly.pdbx_strand_id
1 'polypeptide(L)'
;METSKQSSLKVMAVLAVLIALFLIVATPFIVQTSLGRVLENLVDVVKERPQFTSGFAIFNLFYPIWQALAFVAGIVLLVITPSILKGEKWVSPVLLILYAIPSIGGMFMFLPYVSWVGGFPLPMVISWVGLIGYWVTIWLQDADRFQKTVDFLVLTFLGMLATHAFVIGVGSQRQLMVRAGKPLYQGLQYYILTLVGEVNWIAVILMFAAILLIAMRKKAGWYLALISAFSILAINIPTQFIRTKTLDYLYGSILAIFLVIFLLIPSFKARLFTEIKK
;
A
#
# COMPACT_ATOMS: atom_id res chain seq x y z
N MET A 1 -25.41 23.28 -10.06
CA MET A 1 -24.79 21.94 -10.11
C MET A 1 -23.44 21.96 -10.84
N GLU A 2 -23.35 22.65 -11.97
CA GLU A 2 -22.11 22.84 -12.75
C GLU A 2 -20.96 23.52 -11.98
N THR A 3 -21.27 24.58 -11.21
CA THR A 3 -20.30 25.33 -10.40
C THR A 3 -19.65 24.48 -9.30
N SER A 4 -20.43 23.60 -8.65
CA SER A 4 -19.94 22.68 -7.62
C SER A 4 -19.01 21.62 -8.21
N LYS A 5 -19.38 21.02 -9.35
CA LYS A 5 -18.55 20.05 -10.06
C LYS A 5 -17.22 20.65 -10.51
N GLN A 6 -17.26 21.86 -11.08
CA GLN A 6 -16.05 22.56 -11.52
C GLN A 6 -15.14 22.95 -10.34
N SER A 7 -15.72 23.30 -9.18
CA SER A 7 -14.97 23.53 -7.95
C SER A 7 -14.22 22.28 -7.48
N SER A 8 -14.89 21.12 -7.43
CA SER A 8 -14.25 19.85 -7.07
C SER A 8 -13.08 19.48 -7.99
N LEU A 9 -13.24 19.63 -9.31
CA LEU A 9 -12.16 19.34 -10.27
C LEU A 9 -10.96 20.27 -10.09
N LYS A 10 -11.20 21.56 -9.80
CA LYS A 10 -10.12 22.51 -9.49
C LYS A 10 -9.38 22.12 -8.22
N VAL A 11 -10.08 21.73 -7.16
CA VAL A 11 -9.45 21.26 -5.91
C VAL A 11 -8.61 20.01 -6.15
N MET A 12 -9.13 19.04 -6.89
CA MET A 12 -8.38 17.82 -7.24
C MET A 12 -7.12 18.12 -8.06
N ALA A 13 -7.21 19.05 -9.02
CA ALA A 13 -6.06 19.45 -9.85
C ALA A 13 -4.99 20.17 -9.04
N VAL A 14 -5.37 21.13 -8.19
CA VAL A 14 -4.44 21.83 -7.29
C VAL A 14 -3.76 20.84 -6.35
N LEU A 15 -4.54 19.94 -5.75
CA LEU A 15 -3.99 18.92 -4.86
C LEU A 15 -3.03 17.99 -5.59
N ALA A 16 -3.36 17.56 -6.80
CA ALA A 16 -2.49 16.72 -7.62
C ALA A 16 -1.13 17.41 -7.89
N VAL A 17 -1.14 18.70 -8.22
CA VAL A 17 0.10 19.48 -8.41
C VAL A 17 0.90 19.60 -7.11
N LEU A 18 0.26 19.94 -5.99
CA LEU A 18 0.95 20.07 -4.70
C LEU A 18 1.58 18.75 -4.26
N ILE A 19 0.83 17.64 -4.36
CA ILE A 19 1.33 16.30 -4.05
C ILE A 19 2.44 15.93 -5.01
N ALA A 20 2.30 16.19 -6.31
CA ALA A 20 3.33 15.89 -7.29
C ALA A 20 4.66 16.60 -6.96
N LEU A 21 4.61 17.89 -6.66
CA LEU A 21 5.80 18.66 -6.27
C LEU A 21 6.42 18.10 -4.99
N PHE A 22 5.61 17.72 -3.99
CA PHE A 22 6.11 17.04 -2.81
C PHE A 22 6.80 15.71 -3.15
N LEU A 23 6.20 14.87 -4.00
CA LEU A 23 6.74 13.57 -4.38
C LEU A 23 8.04 13.66 -5.20
N ILE A 24 8.17 14.70 -6.03
CA ILE A 24 9.35 14.92 -6.87
C ILE A 24 10.48 15.58 -6.07
N VAL A 25 10.15 16.56 -5.23
CA VAL A 25 11.15 17.40 -4.56
C VAL A 25 11.43 16.92 -3.15
N ALA A 26 10.43 16.79 -2.28
CA ALA A 26 10.64 16.53 -0.86
C ALA A 26 10.86 15.04 -0.55
N THR A 27 10.09 14.14 -1.18
CA THR A 27 10.15 12.70 -0.92
C THR A 27 11.56 12.11 -1.08
N PRO A 28 12.35 12.42 -2.13
CA PRO A 28 13.71 11.88 -2.26
C PRO A 28 14.61 12.20 -1.05
N PHE A 29 14.56 13.44 -0.53
CA PHE A 29 15.33 13.83 0.65
C PHE A 29 14.84 13.11 1.91
N ILE A 30 13.52 13.01 2.08
CA ILE A 30 12.91 12.31 3.23
C ILE A 30 13.32 10.83 3.23
N VAL A 31 13.24 10.16 2.08
CA VAL A 31 13.60 8.74 1.94
C VAL A 31 15.09 8.54 2.20
N GLN A 32 15.96 9.35 1.57
CA GLN A 32 17.41 9.20 1.75
C GLN A 32 17.84 9.46 3.20
N THR A 33 17.28 10.49 3.85
CA THR A 33 17.55 10.79 5.26
C THR A 33 17.07 9.66 6.15
N SER A 34 15.88 9.12 5.87
CA SER A 34 15.31 8.02 6.64
C SER A 34 16.14 6.75 6.50
N LEU A 35 16.58 6.43 5.28
CA LEU A 35 17.46 5.29 5.01
C LEU A 35 18.78 5.43 5.76
N GLY A 36 19.43 6.60 5.68
CA GLY A 36 20.69 6.85 6.37
C GLY A 36 20.58 6.59 7.88
N ARG A 37 19.57 7.17 8.53
CA ARG A 37 19.31 6.96 9.97
C ARG A 37 19.01 5.49 10.31
N VAL A 38 18.21 4.82 9.48
CA VAL A 38 17.89 3.41 9.63
C VAL A 38 19.13 2.55 9.55
N LEU A 39 20.00 2.77 8.56
CA LEU A 39 21.22 1.99 8.37
C LEU A 39 22.24 2.25 9.47
N GLU A 40 22.41 3.50 9.89
CA GLU A 40 23.30 3.87 10.99
C GLU A 40 22.93 3.15 12.29
N ASN A 41 21.65 3.21 12.69
CA ASN A 41 21.20 2.50 13.89
C ASN A 41 21.22 0.97 13.71
N LEU A 42 21.00 0.48 12.48
CA LEU A 42 21.06 -0.95 12.18
C LEU A 42 22.47 -1.52 12.37
N VAL A 43 23.53 -0.74 12.13
CA VAL A 43 24.93 -1.16 12.39
C VAL A 43 25.10 -1.57 13.85
N ASP A 44 24.55 -0.80 14.79
CA ASP A 44 24.65 -1.12 16.21
C ASP A 44 23.73 -2.29 16.61
N VAL A 45 22.50 -2.31 16.11
CA VAL A 45 21.56 -3.41 16.35
C VAL A 45 22.13 -4.76 15.92
N VAL A 46 22.85 -4.81 14.80
CA VAL A 46 23.42 -6.06 14.26
C VAL A 46 24.56 -6.62 15.12
N LYS A 47 25.29 -5.77 15.86
CA LYS A 47 26.33 -6.22 16.80
C LYS A 47 25.75 -7.12 17.89
N GLU A 48 24.57 -6.77 18.40
CA GLU A 48 23.87 -7.54 19.43
C GLU A 48 22.93 -8.60 18.84
N ARG A 49 22.37 -8.34 17.66
CA ARG A 49 21.32 -9.15 17.02
C ARG A 49 21.64 -9.42 15.55
N PRO A 50 22.57 -10.35 15.25
CA PRO A 50 23.05 -10.62 13.90
C PRO A 50 21.95 -11.02 12.90
N GLN A 51 20.79 -11.49 13.37
CA GLN A 51 19.64 -11.82 12.53
C GLN A 51 19.07 -10.62 11.75
N PHE A 52 19.45 -9.38 12.08
CA PHE A 52 19.01 -8.19 11.34
C PHE A 52 19.97 -7.78 10.22
N THR A 53 21.09 -8.49 10.00
CA THR A 53 22.10 -8.16 8.97
C THR A 53 21.51 -8.08 7.56
N SER A 54 20.52 -8.90 7.23
CA SER A 54 19.84 -8.84 5.93
C SER A 54 19.10 -7.53 5.69
N GLY A 55 18.83 -6.74 6.74
CA GLY A 55 18.26 -5.40 6.63
C GLY A 55 19.10 -4.48 5.75
N PHE A 56 20.43 -4.56 5.78
CA PHE A 56 21.28 -3.73 4.93
C PHE A 56 20.95 -3.90 3.45
N ALA A 57 20.85 -5.14 2.98
CA ALA A 57 20.53 -5.43 1.58
C ALA A 57 19.08 -5.03 1.25
N ILE A 58 18.14 -5.40 2.11
CA ILE A 58 16.71 -5.20 1.86
C ILE A 58 16.33 -3.72 1.82
N PHE A 59 16.80 -2.90 2.78
CA PHE A 59 16.42 -1.48 2.79
C PHE A 59 17.12 -0.68 1.71
N ASN A 60 18.39 -0.99 1.39
CA ASN A 60 19.08 -0.40 0.24
C ASN A 60 18.41 -0.75 -1.10
N LEU A 61 17.64 -1.83 -1.17
CA LEU A 61 16.84 -2.16 -2.35
C LEU A 61 15.48 -1.44 -2.34
N PHE A 62 14.69 -1.64 -1.29
CA PHE A 62 13.28 -1.24 -1.33
C PHE A 62 13.05 0.26 -1.07
N TYR A 63 13.91 0.94 -0.31
CA TYR A 63 13.77 2.39 -0.12
C TYR A 63 13.92 3.13 -1.45
N PRO A 64 15.00 2.92 -2.24
CA PRO A 64 15.13 3.53 -3.57
C PRO A 64 14.02 3.13 -4.54
N ILE A 65 13.53 1.88 -4.51
CA ILE A 65 12.40 1.47 -5.35
C ILE A 65 11.15 2.29 -5.04
N TRP A 66 10.78 2.40 -3.76
CA TRP A 66 9.62 3.20 -3.36
C TRP A 66 9.80 4.69 -3.66
N GLN A 67 11.02 5.22 -3.51
CA GLN A 67 11.35 6.58 -3.92
C GLN A 67 11.15 6.78 -5.43
N ALA A 68 11.66 5.87 -6.26
CA ALA A 68 11.52 5.95 -7.71
C ALA A 68 10.06 5.85 -8.14
N LEU A 69 9.29 4.93 -7.54
CA LEU A 69 7.85 4.82 -7.78
C LEU A 69 7.10 6.10 -7.41
N ALA A 70 7.40 6.69 -6.24
CA ALA A 70 6.80 7.94 -5.80
C ALA A 70 7.17 9.11 -6.74
N PHE A 71 8.42 9.19 -7.18
CA PHE A 71 8.88 10.20 -8.13
C PHE A 71 8.13 10.11 -9.46
N VAL A 72 8.05 8.91 -10.04
CA VAL A 72 7.30 8.66 -11.29
C VAL A 72 5.82 8.97 -11.08
N ALA A 73 5.24 8.61 -9.93
CA ALA A 73 3.86 8.95 -9.62
C ALA A 73 3.63 10.47 -9.60
N GLY A 74 4.57 11.24 -9.04
CA GLY A 74 4.55 12.70 -9.09
C GLY A 74 4.59 13.25 -10.51
N ILE A 75 5.46 12.72 -11.38
CA ILE A 75 5.50 13.14 -12.79
C ILE A 75 4.17 12.87 -13.49
N VAL A 76 3.58 11.68 -13.30
CA VAL A 76 2.29 11.35 -13.90
C VAL A 76 1.19 12.30 -13.39
N LEU A 77 1.16 12.62 -12.09
CA LEU A 77 0.20 13.58 -11.52
C LEU A 77 0.27 14.95 -12.22
N LEU A 78 1.46 15.47 -12.51
CA LEU A 78 1.62 16.72 -13.28
C LEU A 78 1.08 16.57 -14.69
N VAL A 79 1.46 15.50 -15.40
CA VAL A 79 1.07 15.26 -16.80
C VAL A 79 -0.45 15.15 -16.95
N ILE A 80 -1.14 14.48 -16.01
CA ILE A 80 -2.59 14.27 -16.11
C ILE A 80 -3.42 15.44 -15.55
N THR A 81 -2.79 16.47 -14.98
CA THR A 81 -3.49 17.62 -14.38
C THR A 81 -4.48 18.29 -15.35
N PRO A 82 -4.16 18.52 -16.64
CA PRO A 82 -5.14 19.03 -17.60
C PRO A 82 -6.36 18.12 -17.78
N SER A 83 -6.16 16.79 -17.76
CA SER A 83 -7.25 15.81 -17.85
C SER A 83 -8.11 15.79 -16.58
N ILE A 84 -7.54 16.06 -15.40
CA ILE A 84 -8.31 16.28 -14.16
C ILE A 84 -9.27 17.46 -14.34
N LEU A 85 -8.77 18.60 -14.83
CA LEU A 85 -9.58 19.80 -15.03
C LEU A 85 -10.70 19.61 -16.06
N LYS A 86 -10.46 18.77 -17.08
CA LYS A 86 -11.47 18.35 -18.07
C LYS A 86 -12.50 17.36 -17.52
N GLY A 87 -12.26 16.78 -16.34
CA GLY A 87 -13.15 15.78 -15.73
C GLY A 87 -13.20 14.46 -16.50
N GLU A 88 -12.10 14.07 -17.14
CA GLU A 88 -12.03 12.82 -17.91
C GLU A 88 -12.21 11.59 -17.00
N LYS A 89 -13.08 10.66 -17.39
CA LYS A 89 -13.51 9.54 -16.52
C LYS A 89 -12.37 8.60 -16.09
N TRP A 90 -11.34 8.44 -16.91
CA TRP A 90 -10.21 7.54 -16.64
C TRP A 90 -9.27 8.07 -15.57
N VAL A 91 -9.34 9.36 -15.26
CA VAL A 91 -8.39 10.05 -14.37
C VAL A 91 -8.57 9.62 -12.91
N SER A 92 -9.81 9.49 -12.43
CA SER A 92 -10.08 9.12 -11.03
C SER A 92 -9.46 7.77 -10.63
N PRO A 93 -9.62 6.68 -11.41
CA PRO A 93 -8.91 5.43 -11.14
C PRO A 93 -7.39 5.58 -11.10
N VAL A 94 -6.82 6.35 -12.02
CA VAL A 94 -5.36 6.58 -12.08
C VAL A 94 -4.88 7.37 -10.86
N LEU A 95 -5.57 8.43 -10.46
CA LEU A 95 -5.26 9.20 -9.26
C LEU A 95 -5.17 8.32 -8.01
N LEU A 96 -6.13 7.41 -7.83
CA LEU A 96 -6.13 6.50 -6.67
C LEU A 96 -4.87 5.64 -6.62
N ILE A 97 -4.41 5.09 -7.76
CA ILE A 97 -3.15 4.33 -7.81
C ILE A 97 -1.95 5.22 -7.50
N LEU A 98 -1.88 6.41 -8.11
CA LEU A 98 -0.77 7.34 -7.92
C LEU A 98 -0.64 7.79 -6.47
N TYR A 99 -1.77 7.93 -5.75
CA TYR A 99 -1.79 8.26 -4.33
C TYR A 99 -1.58 7.04 -3.42
N ALA A 100 -1.96 5.84 -3.86
CA ALA A 100 -1.69 4.60 -3.12
C ALA A 100 -0.18 4.31 -3.01
N ILE A 101 0.60 4.62 -4.06
CA ILE A 101 2.06 4.41 -4.08
C ILE A 101 2.77 5.07 -2.88
N PRO A 102 2.71 6.39 -2.67
CA PRO A 102 3.36 7.03 -1.53
C PRO A 102 2.72 6.63 -0.19
N SER A 103 1.41 6.36 -0.18
CA SER A 103 0.70 5.86 1.02
C SER A 103 1.33 4.56 1.55
N ILE A 104 1.46 3.57 0.66
CA ILE A 104 1.99 2.25 0.97
C ILE A 104 3.50 2.31 1.22
N GLY A 105 4.25 3.00 0.34
CA GLY A 105 5.71 3.12 0.46
C GLY A 105 6.15 3.82 1.75
N GLY A 106 5.52 4.94 2.09
CA GLY A 106 5.79 5.66 3.34
C GLY A 106 5.55 4.80 4.58
N MET A 107 4.44 4.05 4.59
CA MET A 107 4.08 3.18 5.70
C MET A 107 4.98 1.93 5.81
N PHE A 108 5.46 1.40 4.69
CA PHE A 108 6.51 0.37 4.68
C PHE A 108 7.80 0.89 5.32
N MET A 109 8.26 2.08 4.90
CA MET A 109 9.50 2.69 5.41
C MET A 109 9.39 3.12 6.87
N PHE A 110 8.18 3.42 7.35
CA PHE A 110 7.91 3.73 8.76
C PHE A 110 8.36 2.63 9.72
N LEU A 111 8.13 1.35 9.38
CA LEU A 111 8.38 0.24 10.30
C LEU A 111 9.84 0.07 10.74
N PRO A 112 10.83 -0.07 9.85
CA PRO A 112 12.23 -0.10 10.26
C PRO A 112 12.66 1.20 10.96
N TYR A 113 12.07 2.35 10.60
CA TYR A 113 12.38 3.62 11.26
C TYR A 113 11.99 3.61 12.73
N VAL A 114 10.74 3.26 13.06
CA VAL A 114 10.30 3.19 14.47
C VAL A 114 10.94 2.04 15.24
N SER A 115 11.43 1.01 14.55
CA SER A 115 12.11 -0.11 15.19
C SER A 115 13.50 0.27 15.73
N TRP A 116 14.19 1.23 15.08
CA TRP A 116 15.63 1.45 15.35
C TRP A 116 16.06 2.90 15.57
N VAL A 117 15.33 3.89 15.05
CA VAL A 117 15.76 5.30 15.12
C VAL A 117 15.13 6.04 16.31
N GLY A 118 13.88 5.72 16.63
CA GLY A 118 13.09 6.48 17.62
C GLY A 118 12.64 7.86 17.10
N GLY A 119 11.84 8.55 17.92
CA GLY A 119 11.29 9.87 17.59
C GLY A 119 10.20 9.85 16.50
N PHE A 120 9.92 11.01 15.91
CA PHE A 120 8.91 11.12 14.86
C PHE A 120 9.39 10.44 13.56
N PRO A 121 8.61 9.50 13.00
CA PRO A 121 9.00 8.76 11.81
C PRO A 121 8.80 9.58 10.54
N LEU A 122 9.90 10.11 9.99
CA LEU A 122 9.88 10.92 8.78
C LEU A 122 9.11 10.28 7.60
N PRO A 123 9.22 8.96 7.31
CA PRO A 123 8.49 8.36 6.21
C PRO A 123 6.95 8.42 6.33
N MET A 124 6.41 8.64 7.54
CA MET A 124 4.96 8.79 7.72
C MET A 124 4.40 10.02 7.02
N VAL A 125 5.19 11.07 6.86
CA VAL A 125 4.78 12.27 6.11
C VAL A 125 4.44 11.90 4.66
N ILE A 126 5.25 11.05 4.04
CA ILE A 126 5.02 10.56 2.67
C ILE A 126 3.70 9.79 2.61
N SER A 127 3.44 8.93 3.61
CA SER A 127 2.22 8.15 3.67
C SER A 127 0.99 9.04 3.81
N TRP A 128 1.02 10.02 4.71
CA TRP A 128 -0.10 10.94 4.93
C TRP A 128 -0.39 11.82 3.73
N VAL A 129 0.63 12.33 3.05
CA VAL A 129 0.44 13.11 1.81
C VAL A 129 -0.26 12.25 0.74
N GLY A 130 0.16 11.00 0.58
CA GLY A 130 -0.53 10.04 -0.28
C GLY A 130 -1.99 9.82 0.11
N LEU A 131 -2.25 9.54 1.40
CA LEU A 131 -3.60 9.26 1.90
C LEU A 131 -4.55 10.46 1.76
N ILE A 132 -4.06 11.68 1.96
CA ILE A 132 -4.84 12.90 1.73
C ILE A 132 -5.29 12.95 0.26
N GLY A 133 -4.36 12.77 -0.68
CA GLY A 133 -4.70 12.70 -2.12
C GLY A 133 -5.73 11.61 -2.42
N TYR A 134 -5.52 10.43 -1.85
CA TYR A 134 -6.38 9.26 -2.03
C TYR A 134 -7.81 9.51 -1.55
N TRP A 135 -7.98 9.94 -0.31
CA TRP A 135 -9.30 10.14 0.29
C TRP A 135 -10.02 11.36 -0.28
N VAL A 136 -9.31 12.47 -0.52
CA VAL A 136 -9.91 13.64 -1.17
C VAL A 136 -10.44 13.26 -2.56
N THR A 137 -9.70 12.46 -3.32
CA THR A 137 -10.16 11.95 -4.63
C THR A 137 -11.46 11.17 -4.51
N ILE A 138 -11.60 10.30 -3.51
CA ILE A 138 -12.85 9.53 -3.26
C ILE A 138 -14.00 10.49 -2.91
N TRP A 139 -13.79 11.41 -1.97
CA TRP A 139 -14.84 12.28 -1.45
C TRP A 139 -15.28 13.37 -2.43
N LEU A 140 -14.41 13.79 -3.35
CA LEU A 140 -14.73 14.78 -4.38
C LEU A 140 -15.34 14.18 -5.65
N GLN A 141 -15.42 12.85 -5.77
CA GLN A 141 -16.11 12.23 -6.91
C GLN A 141 -17.58 12.65 -6.96
N ASP A 142 -18.12 12.75 -8.18
CA ASP A 142 -19.53 13.01 -8.42
C ASP A 142 -20.34 11.71 -8.29
N ALA A 143 -20.59 11.33 -7.04
CA ALA A 143 -21.36 10.15 -6.63
C ALA A 143 -22.14 10.43 -5.34
N ASP A 144 -23.17 9.63 -5.05
CA ASP A 144 -23.93 9.76 -3.81
C ASP A 144 -23.09 9.39 -2.57
N ARG A 145 -23.53 9.84 -1.39
CA ARG A 145 -22.79 9.64 -0.14
C ARG A 145 -22.54 8.16 0.16
N PHE A 146 -23.47 7.27 -0.18
CA PHE A 146 -23.32 5.86 0.11
C PHE A 146 -22.27 5.22 -0.82
N GLN A 147 -22.22 5.61 -2.11
CA GLN A 147 -21.11 5.22 -3.00
C GLN A 147 -19.76 5.63 -2.43
N LYS A 148 -19.63 6.88 -1.98
CA LYS A 148 -18.38 7.41 -1.42
C LYS A 148 -17.93 6.64 -0.18
N THR A 149 -18.87 6.27 0.69
CA THR A 149 -18.59 5.43 1.85
C THR A 149 -18.11 4.03 1.46
N VAL A 150 -18.78 3.40 0.47
CA VAL A 150 -18.36 2.08 -0.03
C VAL A 150 -16.95 2.15 -0.61
N ASP A 151 -16.69 3.13 -1.46
CA ASP A 151 -15.37 3.34 -2.07
C ASP A 151 -14.31 3.62 -1.00
N PHE A 152 -14.60 4.51 -0.05
CA PHE A 152 -13.69 4.83 1.05
C PHE A 152 -13.32 3.59 1.84
N LEU A 153 -14.29 2.77 2.27
CA LEU A 153 -14.03 1.58 3.06
C LEU A 153 -13.27 0.51 2.27
N VAL A 154 -13.76 0.15 1.08
CA VAL A 154 -13.16 -0.93 0.28
C VAL A 154 -11.76 -0.55 -0.21
N LEU A 155 -11.62 0.65 -0.78
CA LEU A 155 -10.35 1.10 -1.35
C LEU A 155 -9.30 1.42 -0.28
N THR A 156 -9.71 1.87 0.91
CA THR A 156 -8.76 2.07 2.03
C THR A 156 -8.30 0.72 2.58
N PHE A 157 -9.21 -0.24 2.78
CA PHE A 157 -8.82 -1.58 3.25
C PHE A 157 -7.95 -2.33 2.25
N LEU A 158 -8.15 -2.13 0.94
CA LEU A 158 -7.23 -2.63 -0.08
C LEU A 158 -5.82 -2.04 0.10
N GLY A 159 -5.69 -0.73 0.30
CA GLY A 159 -4.40 -0.08 0.54
C GLY A 159 -3.73 -0.54 1.85
N MET A 160 -4.51 -0.68 2.93
CA MET A 160 -4.02 -1.18 4.22
C MET A 160 -3.52 -2.63 4.12
N LEU A 161 -4.30 -3.49 3.48
CA LEU A 161 -3.93 -4.89 3.28
C LEU A 161 -2.72 -5.02 2.35
N ALA A 162 -2.63 -4.21 1.29
CA ALA A 162 -1.46 -4.15 0.42
C ALA A 162 -0.20 -3.72 1.17
N THR A 163 -0.30 -2.71 2.04
CA THR A 163 0.82 -2.29 2.89
C THR A 163 1.28 -3.43 3.77
N HIS A 164 0.35 -4.06 4.49
CA HIS A 164 0.66 -5.13 5.40
C HIS A 164 1.27 -6.35 4.66
N ALA A 165 0.67 -6.76 3.54
CA ALA A 165 1.17 -7.86 2.72
C ALA A 165 2.60 -7.57 2.20
N PHE A 166 2.86 -6.34 1.74
CA PHE A 166 4.20 -5.97 1.30
C PHE A 166 5.24 -6.11 2.42
N VAL A 167 4.90 -5.64 3.61
CA VAL A 167 5.74 -5.76 4.82
C VAL A 167 5.99 -7.22 5.19
N ILE A 168 4.96 -8.09 5.15
CA ILE A 168 5.11 -9.53 5.40
C ILE A 168 6.06 -10.16 4.38
N GLY A 169 5.94 -9.81 3.11
CA GLY A 169 6.87 -10.27 2.06
C GLY A 169 8.31 -9.90 2.38
N VAL A 170 8.56 -8.63 2.68
CA VAL A 170 9.90 -8.14 3.07
C VAL A 170 10.41 -8.83 4.34
N GLY A 171 9.56 -8.96 5.37
CA GLY A 171 9.89 -9.62 6.62
C GLY A 171 10.22 -11.11 6.45
N SER A 172 9.60 -11.77 5.49
CA SER A 172 9.87 -13.17 5.13
C SER A 172 11.24 -13.30 4.45
N GLN A 173 11.52 -12.48 3.44
CA GLN A 173 12.83 -12.46 2.79
C GLN A 173 13.95 -12.14 3.78
N ARG A 174 13.75 -11.17 4.66
CA ARG A 174 14.74 -10.80 5.69
C ARG A 174 15.17 -12.01 6.51
N GLN A 175 14.22 -12.82 6.93
CA GLN A 175 14.48 -14.00 7.75
C GLN A 175 15.09 -15.15 6.94
N LEU A 176 14.61 -15.39 5.72
CA LEU A 176 15.19 -16.38 4.82
C LEU A 176 16.66 -16.05 4.49
N MET A 177 17.00 -14.76 4.37
CA MET A 177 18.34 -14.26 4.11
C MET A 177 19.30 -14.34 5.30
N VAL A 178 18.89 -14.79 6.48
CA VAL A 178 19.81 -15.05 7.62
C VAL A 178 19.56 -16.41 8.26
N ARG A 179 18.69 -17.23 7.65
CA ARG A 179 18.35 -18.56 8.18
C ARG A 179 19.59 -19.41 8.42
N ALA A 180 19.53 -20.24 9.45
CA ALA A 180 20.53 -21.28 9.68
C ALA A 180 20.41 -22.38 8.59
N GLY A 181 21.52 -23.07 8.31
CA GLY A 181 21.52 -24.24 7.41
C GLY A 181 21.42 -23.93 5.91
N LYS A 182 21.68 -22.67 5.49
CA LYS A 182 21.76 -22.31 4.07
C LYS A 182 22.81 -23.16 3.32
N PRO A 183 22.57 -23.49 2.04
CA PRO A 183 21.45 -23.05 1.20
C PRO A 183 20.12 -23.82 1.45
N LEU A 184 20.11 -24.84 2.30
CA LEU A 184 18.95 -25.68 2.56
C LEU A 184 17.89 -24.97 3.42
N TYR A 185 16.69 -25.54 3.47
CA TYR A 185 15.56 -25.06 4.26
C TYR A 185 15.25 -26.08 5.36
N GLN A 186 15.66 -25.77 6.59
CA GLN A 186 15.56 -26.71 7.71
C GLN A 186 14.29 -26.51 8.53
N GLY A 187 13.27 -27.33 8.27
CA GLY A 187 12.04 -27.37 9.05
C GLY A 187 10.90 -26.49 8.52
N LEU A 188 9.71 -26.75 9.06
CA LEU A 188 8.45 -26.19 8.55
C LEU A 188 8.39 -24.66 8.61
N GLN A 189 9.05 -24.04 9.60
CA GLN A 189 9.07 -22.58 9.75
C GLN A 189 9.74 -21.85 8.59
N TYR A 190 10.79 -22.41 8.00
CA TYR A 190 11.43 -21.80 6.83
C TYR A 190 10.71 -22.16 5.53
N TYR A 191 10.13 -23.36 5.45
CA TYR A 191 9.28 -23.74 4.31
C TYR A 191 8.09 -22.79 4.19
N ILE A 192 7.34 -22.56 5.28
CA ILE A 192 6.19 -21.65 5.23
C ILE A 192 6.61 -20.21 4.89
N LEU A 193 7.80 -19.77 5.34
CA LEU A 193 8.33 -18.45 5.00
C LEU A 193 8.57 -18.27 3.49
N THR A 194 9.00 -19.30 2.78
CA THR A 194 9.19 -19.22 1.32
C THR A 194 7.88 -19.06 0.56
N LEU A 195 6.76 -19.47 1.15
CA LEU A 195 5.45 -19.35 0.51
C LEU A 195 4.73 -18.06 0.95
N VAL A 196 4.69 -17.78 2.25
CA VAL A 196 3.98 -16.61 2.80
C VAL A 196 4.51 -15.31 2.24
N GLY A 197 5.82 -15.18 2.05
CA GLY A 197 6.39 -13.95 1.50
C GLY A 197 5.92 -13.69 0.08
N GLU A 198 6.05 -14.69 -0.78
CA GLU A 198 5.72 -14.58 -2.21
C GLU A 198 4.22 -14.44 -2.46
N VAL A 199 3.39 -15.19 -1.74
CA VAL A 199 1.93 -15.09 -1.83
C VAL A 199 1.47 -13.67 -1.45
N ASN A 200 2.05 -13.09 -0.38
CA ASN A 200 1.71 -11.74 0.01
C ASN A 200 2.14 -10.71 -1.05
N TRP A 201 3.32 -10.83 -1.66
CA TRP A 201 3.75 -9.94 -2.74
C TRP A 201 2.91 -10.07 -4.01
N ILE A 202 2.52 -11.27 -4.40
CA ILE A 202 1.57 -11.48 -5.50
C ILE A 202 0.23 -10.80 -5.15
N ALA A 203 -0.26 -10.95 -3.93
CA ALA A 203 -1.48 -10.29 -3.48
C ALA A 203 -1.38 -8.75 -3.53
N VAL A 204 -0.21 -8.16 -3.27
CA VAL A 204 0.01 -6.71 -3.46
C VAL A 204 -0.26 -6.29 -4.90
N ILE A 205 0.30 -7.01 -5.88
CA ILE A 205 0.10 -6.72 -7.31
C ILE A 205 -1.39 -6.79 -7.67
N LEU A 206 -2.07 -7.84 -7.21
CA LEU A 206 -3.51 -8.01 -7.43
C LEU A 206 -4.34 -6.92 -6.77
N MET A 207 -3.96 -6.43 -5.58
CA MET A 207 -4.64 -5.33 -4.89
C MET A 207 -4.45 -3.98 -5.58
N PHE A 208 -3.26 -3.69 -6.11
CA PHE A 208 -3.07 -2.50 -6.96
C PHE A 208 -3.96 -2.57 -8.21
N ALA A 209 -4.00 -3.71 -8.90
CA ALA A 209 -4.90 -3.90 -10.02
C ALA A 209 -6.38 -3.79 -9.62
N ALA A 210 -6.75 -4.30 -8.44
CA ALA A 210 -8.09 -4.22 -7.89
C ALA A 210 -8.52 -2.77 -7.61
N ILE A 211 -7.65 -1.94 -7.01
CA ILE A 211 -7.94 -0.51 -6.75
C ILE A 211 -8.32 0.19 -8.07
N LEU A 212 -7.51 0.01 -9.11
CA LEU A 212 -7.75 0.60 -10.43
C LEU A 212 -9.09 0.13 -11.01
N LEU A 213 -9.30 -1.19 -11.05
CA LEU A 213 -10.45 -1.79 -11.71
C LEU A 213 -11.77 -1.56 -10.95
N ILE A 214 -11.74 -1.53 -9.61
CA ILE A 214 -12.91 -1.16 -8.79
C ILE A 214 -13.27 0.31 -9.00
N ALA A 215 -12.28 1.20 -9.05
CA ALA A 215 -12.54 2.61 -9.36
C ALA A 215 -13.12 2.79 -10.78
N MET A 216 -12.77 1.91 -11.72
CA MET A 216 -13.37 1.83 -13.07
C MET A 216 -14.71 1.08 -13.11
N ARG A 217 -15.24 0.64 -11.97
CA ARG A 217 -16.48 -0.15 -11.84
C ARG A 217 -16.44 -1.47 -12.62
N LYS A 218 -15.28 -2.10 -12.72
CA LYS A 218 -15.09 -3.37 -13.43
C LYS A 218 -15.20 -4.53 -12.45
N LYS A 219 -16.03 -5.52 -12.80
CA LYS A 219 -16.22 -6.77 -12.03
C LYS A 219 -14.91 -7.51 -11.78
N ALA A 220 -13.96 -7.43 -12.71
CA ALA A 220 -12.63 -8.01 -12.56
C ALA A 220 -11.91 -7.48 -11.29
N GLY A 221 -12.04 -6.19 -10.97
CA GLY A 221 -11.43 -5.62 -9.77
C GLY A 221 -11.95 -6.23 -8.47
N TRP A 222 -13.26 -6.52 -8.41
CA TRP A 222 -13.87 -7.21 -7.27
C TRP A 222 -13.32 -8.65 -7.11
N TYR A 223 -13.17 -9.40 -8.19
CA TYR A 223 -12.56 -10.73 -8.14
C TYR A 223 -11.11 -10.68 -7.70
N LEU A 224 -10.31 -9.75 -8.23
CA LEU A 224 -8.91 -9.59 -7.83
C LEU A 224 -8.78 -9.24 -6.34
N ALA A 225 -9.66 -8.37 -5.82
CA ALA A 225 -9.72 -8.05 -4.40
C ALA A 225 -10.04 -9.29 -3.55
N LEU A 226 -11.04 -10.09 -3.94
CA LEU A 226 -11.39 -11.33 -3.25
C LEU A 226 -10.26 -12.36 -3.30
N ILE A 227 -9.67 -12.59 -4.47
CA ILE A 227 -8.55 -13.53 -4.64
C ILE A 227 -7.40 -13.10 -3.72
N SER A 228 -7.03 -11.82 -3.73
CA SER A 228 -5.97 -11.29 -2.86
C SER A 228 -6.26 -11.55 -1.39
N ALA A 229 -7.48 -11.19 -0.94
CA ALA A 229 -7.86 -11.33 0.46
C ALA A 229 -7.90 -12.79 0.90
N PHE A 230 -8.49 -13.69 0.09
CA PHE A 230 -8.52 -15.11 0.38
C PHE A 230 -7.14 -15.77 0.32
N SER A 231 -6.27 -15.38 -0.61
CA SER A 231 -4.89 -15.84 -0.66
C SER A 231 -4.13 -15.45 0.61
N ILE A 232 -4.31 -14.21 1.08
CA ILE A 232 -3.71 -13.75 2.34
C ILE A 232 -4.26 -14.54 3.53
N LEU A 233 -5.57 -14.77 3.62
CA LEU A 233 -6.14 -15.60 4.70
C LEU A 233 -5.59 -17.02 4.68
N ALA A 234 -5.59 -17.65 3.51
CA ALA A 234 -5.16 -19.02 3.33
C ALA A 234 -3.70 -19.23 3.74
N ILE A 235 -2.84 -18.22 3.58
CA ILE A 235 -1.42 -18.33 3.93
C ILE A 235 -1.09 -17.75 5.32
N ASN A 236 -1.69 -16.64 5.73
CA ASN A 236 -1.34 -15.98 6.99
C ASN A 236 -1.93 -16.71 8.21
N ILE A 237 -3.15 -17.25 8.11
CA ILE A 237 -3.77 -18.00 9.22
C ILE A 237 -2.90 -19.19 9.65
N PRO A 238 -2.56 -20.16 8.77
CA PRO A 238 -1.70 -21.27 9.17
C PRO A 238 -0.30 -20.80 9.58
N THR A 239 0.23 -19.75 8.94
CA THR A 239 1.53 -19.19 9.32
C THR A 239 1.52 -18.65 10.75
N GLN A 240 0.42 -18.05 11.22
CA GLN A 240 0.30 -17.56 12.61
C GLN A 240 0.40 -18.71 13.63
N PHE A 241 -0.17 -19.88 13.32
CA PHE A 241 -0.08 -21.06 14.19
C PHE A 241 1.32 -21.70 14.18
N ILE A 242 2.03 -21.64 13.05
CA ILE A 242 3.41 -22.14 12.94
C ILE A 242 4.41 -21.15 13.56
N ARG A 243 4.14 -19.85 13.46
CA ARG A 243 5.02 -18.74 13.86
C ARG A 243 4.32 -17.82 14.86
N THR A 244 4.30 -18.26 16.11
CA THR A 244 3.57 -17.61 17.20
C THR A 244 4.31 -16.44 17.88
N LYS A 245 5.59 -16.21 17.53
CA LYS A 245 6.41 -15.14 18.17
C LYS A 245 5.96 -13.72 17.82
N THR A 246 5.21 -13.56 16.74
CA THR A 246 4.73 -12.26 16.25
C THR A 246 3.24 -12.36 15.94
N LEU A 247 2.52 -11.25 16.03
CA LEU A 247 1.10 -11.16 15.65
C LEU A 247 0.89 -10.61 14.24
N ASP A 248 1.95 -10.41 13.47
CA ASP A 248 1.88 -9.79 12.15
C ASP A 248 0.92 -10.55 11.23
N TYR A 249 1.02 -11.89 11.17
CA TYR A 249 0.14 -12.71 10.32
C TYR A 249 -1.33 -12.66 10.77
N LEU A 250 -1.58 -12.57 12.09
CA LEU A 250 -2.92 -12.35 12.62
C LEU A 250 -3.48 -11.01 12.17
N TYR A 251 -2.71 -9.92 12.25
CA TYR A 251 -3.15 -8.60 11.81
C TYR A 251 -3.48 -8.58 10.32
N GLY A 252 -2.66 -9.21 9.48
CA GLY A 252 -2.97 -9.36 8.05
C GLY A 252 -4.24 -10.16 7.80
N SER A 253 -4.48 -11.21 8.58
CA SER A 253 -5.70 -12.01 8.50
C SER A 253 -6.94 -11.21 8.90
N ILE A 254 -6.85 -10.41 9.97
CA ILE A 254 -7.96 -9.54 10.41
C ILE A 254 -8.29 -8.51 9.33
N LEU A 255 -7.28 -7.85 8.76
CA LEU A 255 -7.47 -6.89 7.66
C LEU A 255 -8.12 -7.55 6.44
N ALA A 256 -7.69 -8.76 6.09
CA ALA A 256 -8.29 -9.51 4.98
C ALA A 256 -9.73 -9.93 5.27
N ILE A 257 -10.07 -10.33 6.52
CA ILE A 257 -11.45 -10.63 6.93
C ILE A 257 -12.34 -9.40 6.74
N PHE A 258 -11.93 -8.23 7.24
CA PHE A 258 -12.71 -7.00 7.08
C PHE A 258 -12.91 -6.65 5.60
N LEU A 259 -11.87 -6.78 4.79
CA LEU A 259 -11.99 -6.56 3.35
C LEU A 259 -12.97 -7.54 2.70
N VAL A 260 -12.89 -8.84 3.02
CA VAL A 260 -13.84 -9.85 2.52
C VAL A 260 -15.27 -9.50 2.92
N ILE A 261 -15.50 -9.11 4.17
CA ILE A 261 -16.82 -8.68 4.65
C ILE A 261 -17.33 -7.52 3.79
N PHE A 262 -16.54 -6.45 3.60
CA PHE A 262 -16.96 -5.32 2.75
C PHE A 262 -17.21 -5.70 1.29
N LEU A 263 -16.44 -6.64 0.74
CA LEU A 263 -16.62 -7.13 -0.64
C LEU A 263 -17.86 -8.01 -0.81
N LEU A 264 -18.33 -8.67 0.25
CA LEU A 264 -19.44 -9.63 0.20
C LEU A 264 -20.77 -9.05 0.69
N ILE A 265 -20.78 -7.94 1.43
CA ILE A 265 -22.01 -7.23 1.80
C ILE A 265 -22.78 -6.89 0.50
N PRO A 266 -24.03 -7.37 0.33
CA PRO A 266 -24.75 -7.23 -0.95
C PRO A 266 -24.91 -5.78 -1.41
N SER A 267 -25.18 -4.86 -0.48
CA SER A 267 -25.33 -3.43 -0.75
C SER A 267 -24.02 -2.77 -1.20
N PHE A 268 -22.87 -3.25 -0.72
CA PHE A 268 -21.55 -2.79 -1.16
C PHE A 268 -21.22 -3.39 -2.52
N LYS A 269 -21.35 -4.71 -2.65
CA LYS A 269 -21.08 -5.46 -3.89
C LYS A 269 -21.81 -4.88 -5.09
N ALA A 270 -23.09 -4.54 -4.94
CA ALA A 270 -23.88 -3.91 -6.00
C ALA A 270 -23.24 -2.61 -6.51
N ARG A 271 -22.56 -1.85 -5.65
CA ARG A 271 -21.95 -0.55 -5.94
C ARG A 271 -20.51 -0.63 -6.46
N LEU A 272 -19.87 -1.79 -6.41
CA LEU A 272 -18.48 -1.96 -6.83
C LEU A 272 -18.32 -2.15 -8.34
N PHE A 273 -19.31 -2.74 -9.01
CA PHE A 273 -19.22 -3.04 -10.45
C PHE A 273 -20.54 -2.94 -11.22
N THR A 274 -21.62 -2.46 -10.60
CA THR A 274 -22.84 -2.09 -11.32
C THR A 274 -22.78 -0.60 -11.61
N GLU A 275 -22.98 -0.20 -12.87
CA GLU A 275 -23.18 1.20 -13.20
C GLU A 275 -24.48 1.67 -12.55
N ILE A 276 -24.37 2.42 -11.46
CA ILE A 276 -25.52 3.13 -10.91
C ILE A 276 -25.82 4.24 -11.90
N LYS A 277 -26.88 4.08 -12.69
CA LYS A 277 -27.42 5.17 -13.50
C LYS A 277 -27.71 6.33 -12.55
N LYS A 278 -27.07 7.47 -12.81
CA LYS A 278 -27.35 8.74 -12.15
C LYS A 278 -28.78 9.17 -12.42
#